data_AF-C6BPZ0-F1
#
_entry.id   AF-C6BPZ0-F1
#
_cell.length_a   1.000
_cell.length_b   1.000
_cell.length_c   1.000
_cell.angle_alpha   90.00
_cell.angle_beta   90.00
_cell.angle_gamma   90.00
#
_symmetry.space_group_name_H-M   'P 1'
#
loop_
_entity.id
_entity.type
_entity.pdbx_description
1 polymer ?
#
loop_
_entity_poly.entity_id
_entity_poly.type
_entity_poly.pdbx_seq_one_letter_code
_entity_poly.pdbx_strand_id
1 'polypeptide(L)'
;MTADPDVRIGSLRVKLSALREAPARYSRYFEEAKVNPGHGWCLCGPAPQRLVIRRKSQSGSAAVFFLAGWPDEGEAHDPQMCPFHKEPEHESGQTSESKSCFAEAADGTFRITPAYSVSLKISAATRTLDPIEQSDKPSKSTRGATLLATLQYLWNEAGLHRWRAGWQRDWGRVRYELEATAQNGKIGKRALADLLYVPPRYSPTTANKAKEELGARLAPLISSAKSFLEAQKRVSAGKSASAERETLFIIAPLRSLELGQYDSYMLHLRHIGQPVYCKSSLMERLKHRFGRSLDTLSVGEGHVVGIFHVEGTPRGHLQLIDAGFMRVSSRFIPVESSYEELVADALVAADRAFTKPIRLEMGDDTLSGKVLPDFILYDTTAPRCYMEVFGVRGREDYDARKQEKRQVYDRAGVLLWDWDLSVSQAMPPLPIRVVRKGGLT
;
A
#
# COMPACT_ATOMS: atom_id res chain seq x y z
N MET A 1 -22.84 9.42 -9.54
CA MET A 1 -22.25 10.69 -9.05
C MET A 1 -20.81 10.40 -8.72
N THR A 2 -19.86 11.07 -9.36
CA THR A 2 -18.43 10.91 -9.08
C THR A 2 -18.13 11.37 -7.64
N ALA A 3 -17.34 10.58 -6.90
CA ALA A 3 -16.87 10.91 -5.55
C ALA A 3 -15.91 12.12 -5.57
N ASP A 4 -16.51 13.31 -5.69
CA ASP A 4 -15.82 14.58 -5.80
C ASP A 4 -16.53 15.63 -4.92
N PRO A 5 -16.24 15.58 -3.60
CA PRO A 5 -16.88 16.47 -2.66
C PRO A 5 -16.40 17.90 -2.91
N ASP A 6 -17.26 18.87 -2.56
CA ASP A 6 -16.79 20.24 -2.46
C ASP A 6 -15.87 20.36 -1.24
N VAL A 7 -14.84 21.17 -1.39
CA VAL A 7 -13.97 21.60 -0.30
C VAL A 7 -13.97 23.12 -0.22
N ARG A 8 -13.73 23.64 0.99
CA ARG A 8 -13.59 25.07 1.23
C ARG A 8 -12.22 25.37 1.78
N ILE A 9 -11.49 26.26 1.11
CA ILE A 9 -10.20 26.81 1.55
C ILE A 9 -10.31 28.34 1.60
N GLY A 10 -10.32 28.88 2.82
CA GLY A 10 -10.64 30.30 3.03
C GLY A 10 -12.07 30.60 2.58
N SER A 11 -12.24 31.61 1.73
CA SER A 11 -13.53 31.96 1.11
C SER A 11 -13.89 31.12 -0.12
N LEU A 12 -12.94 30.37 -0.68
CA LEU A 12 -13.16 29.60 -1.92
C LEU A 12 -13.84 28.26 -1.62
N ARG A 13 -14.97 28.01 -2.26
CA ARG A 13 -15.58 26.68 -2.40
C ARG A 13 -15.27 26.13 -3.78
N VAL A 14 -14.69 24.94 -3.87
CA VAL A 14 -14.26 24.32 -5.14
C VAL A 14 -14.37 22.80 -5.05
N LYS A 15 -14.51 22.12 -6.20
CA LYS A 15 -14.41 20.66 -6.28
C LYS A 15 -13.03 20.17 -5.88
N LEU A 16 -12.96 19.09 -5.11
CA LEU A 16 -11.69 18.50 -4.69
C LEU A 16 -10.84 18.05 -5.88
N SER A 17 -11.46 17.52 -6.94
CA SER A 17 -10.79 17.12 -8.18
C SER A 17 -10.06 18.29 -8.84
N ALA A 18 -10.76 19.41 -9.04
CA ALA A 18 -10.19 20.62 -9.64
C ALA A 18 -9.05 21.19 -8.80
N LEU A 19 -9.16 21.12 -7.47
CA LEU A 19 -8.10 21.53 -6.55
C LEU A 19 -6.88 20.61 -6.62
N ARG A 20 -7.06 19.29 -6.84
CA ARG A 20 -5.97 18.31 -7.02
C ARG A 20 -5.31 18.40 -8.39
N GLU A 21 -6.06 18.73 -9.43
CA GLU A 21 -5.55 18.84 -10.80
C GLU A 21 -4.64 20.06 -10.97
N ALA A 22 -5.02 21.20 -10.39
CA ALA A 22 -4.29 22.46 -10.53
C ALA A 22 -4.09 23.17 -9.18
N PRO A 23 -3.41 22.56 -8.19
CA PRO A 23 -3.27 23.11 -6.84
C PRO A 23 -2.61 24.50 -6.83
N ALA A 24 -1.66 24.73 -7.74
CA ALA A 24 -0.96 26.00 -7.88
C ALA A 24 -1.88 27.19 -8.21
N ARG A 25 -3.02 26.95 -8.88
CA ARG A 25 -4.02 28.00 -9.18
C ARG A 25 -4.68 28.54 -7.90
N TYR A 26 -4.65 27.78 -6.82
CA TYR A 26 -5.34 28.08 -5.58
C TYR A 26 -4.39 28.43 -4.43
N SER A 27 -3.08 28.59 -4.70
CA SER A 27 -2.05 28.81 -3.66
C SER A 27 -2.38 29.94 -2.69
N ARG A 28 -2.91 31.07 -3.19
CA ARG A 28 -3.31 32.20 -2.33
C ARG A 28 -4.37 31.81 -1.30
N TYR A 29 -5.40 31.08 -1.72
CA TYR A 29 -6.47 30.62 -0.82
C TYR A 29 -5.95 29.62 0.22
N PHE A 30 -4.99 28.77 -0.17
CA PHE A 30 -4.31 27.89 0.76
C PHE A 30 -3.46 28.64 1.78
N GLU A 31 -2.72 29.66 1.36
CA GLU A 31 -1.91 30.50 2.24
C GLU A 31 -2.78 31.25 3.24
N GLU A 32 -3.86 31.88 2.78
CA GLU A 32 -4.84 32.56 3.63
C GLU A 32 -5.46 31.57 4.64
N ALA A 33 -5.97 30.44 4.16
CA ALA A 33 -6.63 29.44 5.01
C ALA A 33 -5.67 28.78 6.01
N LYS A 34 -4.38 28.64 5.66
CA LYS A 34 -3.36 28.08 6.56
C LYS A 34 -2.99 29.04 7.70
N VAL A 35 -3.19 30.34 7.53
CA VAL A 35 -3.02 31.33 8.62
C VAL A 35 -4.28 31.43 9.47
N ASN A 36 -5.46 31.53 8.84
CA ASN A 36 -6.74 31.60 9.54
C ASN A 36 -7.83 30.95 8.66
N PRO A 37 -8.46 29.83 9.10
CA PRO A 37 -8.47 29.26 10.46
C PRO A 37 -7.39 28.20 10.73
N GLY A 38 -6.39 28.05 9.86
CA GLY A 38 -5.35 27.02 9.97
C GLY A 38 -5.69 25.69 9.30
N HIS A 39 -6.85 25.59 8.64
CA HIS A 39 -7.37 24.36 8.05
C HIS A 39 -8.33 24.64 6.89
N GLY A 40 -8.57 23.61 6.06
CA GLY A 40 -9.63 23.58 5.07
C GLY A 40 -10.85 22.83 5.59
N TRP A 41 -11.93 22.82 4.82
CA TRP A 41 -13.16 22.09 5.14
C TRP A 41 -13.55 21.15 4.02
N CYS A 42 -13.97 19.94 4.35
CA CYS A 42 -14.67 19.04 3.46
C CYS A 42 -16.18 19.20 3.62
N LEU A 43 -16.90 19.35 2.52
CA LEU A 43 -18.35 19.53 2.49
C LEU A 43 -19.04 18.27 1.95
N CYS A 44 -18.50 17.09 2.27
CA CYS A 44 -19.02 15.81 1.77
C CYS A 44 -20.29 15.34 2.49
N GLY A 45 -20.60 15.90 3.66
CA GLY A 45 -21.72 15.51 4.50
C GLY A 45 -22.48 16.73 5.04
N PRO A 46 -23.51 16.51 5.87
CA PRO A 46 -24.33 17.58 6.42
C PRO A 46 -23.54 18.54 7.33
N ALA A 47 -22.52 18.02 8.03
CA ALA A 47 -21.59 18.81 8.82
C ALA A 47 -20.23 18.90 8.10
N PRO A 48 -19.69 20.11 7.87
CA PRO A 48 -18.34 20.28 7.34
C PRO A 48 -17.28 19.64 8.25
N GLN A 49 -16.41 18.81 7.68
CA GLN A 49 -15.30 18.15 8.39
C GLN A 49 -14.00 18.90 8.16
N ARG A 50 -13.08 18.93 9.14
CA ARG A 50 -11.82 19.66 8.98
C ARG A 50 -10.87 18.92 8.04
N LEU A 51 -9.99 19.67 7.39
CA LEU A 51 -8.92 19.14 6.54
C LEU A 51 -7.61 19.87 6.85
N VAL A 52 -6.52 19.12 6.94
CA VAL A 52 -5.18 19.67 7.13
C VAL A 52 -4.67 20.27 5.82
N ILE A 53 -4.14 21.50 5.88
CA ILE A 53 -3.49 22.16 4.74
C ILE A 53 -1.99 21.90 4.77
N ARG A 54 -1.50 21.17 3.77
CA ARG A 54 -0.08 20.86 3.59
C ARG A 54 0.55 21.71 2.52
N ARG A 55 1.83 22.04 2.72
CA ARG A 55 2.66 22.82 1.79
C ARG A 55 3.92 22.02 1.52
N LYS A 56 4.19 21.72 0.26
CA LYS A 56 5.43 21.09 -0.20
C LYS A 56 6.23 22.11 -0.98
N SER A 57 7.45 22.40 -0.54
CA SER A 57 8.43 23.18 -1.30
C SER A 57 9.59 22.25 -1.68
N GLN A 58 9.87 22.11 -2.97
CA GLN A 58 11.14 21.55 -3.43
C GLN A 58 12.08 22.71 -3.76
N SER A 59 13.38 22.54 -3.50
CA SER A 59 14.38 23.56 -3.83
C SER A 59 14.30 23.91 -5.33
N GLY A 60 14.08 25.19 -5.64
CA GLY A 60 13.96 25.67 -7.03
C GLY A 60 12.55 25.60 -7.66
N SER A 61 11.53 25.12 -6.93
CA SER A 61 10.15 25.00 -7.44
C SER A 61 9.14 25.79 -6.60
N ALA A 62 8.06 26.24 -7.24
CA ALA A 62 6.94 26.86 -6.55
C ALA A 62 6.32 25.90 -5.51
N ALA A 63 5.89 26.45 -4.37
CA ALA A 63 5.26 25.64 -3.33
C ALA A 63 3.93 25.06 -3.83
N VAL A 64 3.74 23.75 -3.65
CA VAL A 64 2.50 23.04 -3.99
C VAL A 64 1.74 22.75 -2.70
N PHE A 65 0.46 23.09 -2.68
CA PHE A 65 -0.43 22.85 -1.55
C PHE A 65 -1.35 21.65 -1.81
N PHE A 66 -1.75 20.96 -0.75
CA PHE A 66 -2.72 19.88 -0.82
C PHE A 66 -3.48 19.72 0.50
N LEU A 67 -4.64 19.07 0.44
CA LEU A 67 -5.50 18.77 1.59
C LEU A 67 -5.32 17.32 2.03
N ALA A 68 -5.32 17.09 3.34
CA ALA A 68 -5.35 15.77 3.98
C ALA A 68 -6.48 15.70 5.01
N GLY A 69 -6.91 14.49 5.37
CA GLY A 69 -7.91 14.29 6.43
C GLY A 69 -7.42 14.81 7.78
N TRP A 70 -8.34 15.32 8.59
CA TRP A 70 -8.04 15.71 9.97
C TRP A 70 -7.87 14.46 10.85
N PRO A 71 -6.94 14.45 11.83
CA PRO A 71 -6.80 13.33 12.75
C PRO A 71 -8.12 13.02 13.46
N ASP A 72 -8.44 11.73 13.57
CA ASP A 72 -9.60 11.21 14.29
C ASP A 72 -10.99 11.65 13.77
N GLU A 73 -11.08 12.43 12.69
CA GLU A 73 -12.35 12.82 12.03
C GLU A 73 -12.67 12.00 10.78
N GLY A 74 -11.85 11.00 10.47
CA GLY A 74 -12.00 10.19 9.26
C GLY A 74 -13.37 9.51 9.15
N GLU A 75 -13.92 8.99 10.25
CA GLU A 75 -15.22 8.30 10.26
C GLU A 75 -16.42 9.22 9.96
N ALA A 76 -16.26 10.54 10.17
CA ALA A 76 -17.34 11.51 10.00
C ALA A 76 -17.54 11.95 8.54
N HIS A 77 -16.60 11.61 7.66
CA HIS A 77 -16.74 11.86 6.23
C HIS A 77 -17.68 10.87 5.55
N ASP A 78 -18.24 11.25 4.40
CA ASP A 78 -19.14 10.36 3.66
C ASP A 78 -18.37 9.13 3.12
N PRO A 79 -18.77 7.89 3.46
CA PRO A 79 -18.06 6.68 3.07
C PRO A 79 -18.14 6.37 1.58
N GLN A 80 -19.11 6.93 0.85
CA GLN A 80 -19.32 6.69 -0.58
C GLN A 80 -18.74 7.78 -1.47
N MET A 81 -18.61 9.00 -0.97
CA MET A 81 -18.34 10.18 -1.80
C MET A 81 -17.10 10.94 -1.35
N CYS A 82 -16.56 10.66 -0.17
CA CYS A 82 -15.40 11.35 0.36
C CYS A 82 -14.12 10.49 0.31
N PRO A 83 -13.01 10.99 -0.24
CA PRO A 83 -11.71 10.31 -0.17
C PRO A 83 -11.02 10.46 1.19
N PHE A 84 -11.51 11.34 2.07
CA PHE A 84 -10.97 11.54 3.42
C PHE A 84 -11.65 10.66 4.48
N HIS A 85 -12.65 9.85 4.10
CA HIS A 85 -13.23 8.85 5.00
C HIS A 85 -12.16 7.88 5.50
N LYS A 86 -12.22 7.51 6.77
CA LYS A 86 -11.47 6.39 7.35
C LYS A 86 -12.46 5.44 8.01
N GLU A 87 -12.22 4.15 7.83
CA GLU A 87 -12.98 3.07 8.43
C GLU A 87 -12.82 3.09 9.95
N PRO A 88 -13.88 2.73 10.71
CA PRO A 88 -13.78 2.59 12.16
C PRO A 88 -12.75 1.53 12.54
N GLU A 89 -12.22 1.62 13.76
CA GLU A 89 -11.09 0.79 14.21
C GLU A 89 -11.33 -0.74 14.05
N HIS A 90 -12.58 -1.20 14.15
CA HIS A 90 -12.91 -2.62 13.99
C HIS A 90 -12.95 -3.08 12.51
N GLU A 91 -13.04 -2.15 11.55
CA GLU A 91 -13.01 -2.38 10.10
C GLU A 91 -11.65 -2.03 9.47
N SER A 92 -10.80 -1.25 10.15
CA SER A 92 -9.54 -0.72 9.60
C SER A 92 -8.43 -1.76 9.43
N GLY A 93 -8.57 -2.92 10.06
CA GLY A 93 -7.58 -4.00 10.07
C GLY A 93 -6.31 -3.72 10.90
N GLN A 94 -6.24 -2.58 11.60
CA GLN A 94 -5.15 -2.29 12.53
C GLN A 94 -5.36 -2.99 13.88
N THR A 95 -4.36 -3.73 14.35
CA THR A 95 -4.26 -4.29 15.71
C THR A 95 -3.40 -3.38 16.62
N SER A 96 -3.44 -3.60 17.94
CA SER A 96 -2.53 -2.93 18.89
C SER A 96 -1.05 -3.10 18.50
N GLU A 97 -0.68 -4.29 18.03
CA GLU A 97 0.66 -4.59 17.54
C GLU A 97 1.00 -3.78 16.28
N SER A 98 0.07 -3.70 15.33
CA SER A 98 0.27 -2.90 14.14
C SER A 98 0.43 -1.41 14.46
N LYS A 99 -0.29 -0.88 15.47
CA LYS A 99 -0.15 0.52 15.93
C LYS A 99 1.26 0.80 16.49
N SER A 100 1.97 -0.21 16.99
CA SER A 100 3.37 -0.05 17.41
C SER A 100 4.35 0.02 16.22
N CYS A 101 3.97 -0.56 15.08
CA CYS A 101 4.76 -0.57 13.85
C CYS A 101 4.43 0.60 12.92
N PHE A 102 3.20 1.08 12.95
CA PHE A 102 2.66 2.16 12.13
C PHE A 102 2.08 3.24 13.05
N ALA A 103 2.85 4.30 13.28
CA ALA A 103 2.44 5.41 14.13
C ALA A 103 2.03 6.61 13.27
N GLU A 104 0.78 7.04 13.38
CA GLU A 104 0.28 8.29 12.80
C GLU A 104 0.44 9.44 13.82
N ALA A 105 0.90 10.59 13.35
CA ALA A 105 0.96 11.82 14.12
C ALA A 105 -0.25 12.71 13.80
N ALA A 106 -0.55 13.66 14.71
CA ALA A 106 -1.67 14.59 14.54
C ALA A 106 -1.51 15.56 13.34
N ASP A 107 -0.33 15.68 12.75
CA ASP A 107 -0.15 16.41 11.47
C ASP A 107 -0.45 15.53 10.23
N GLY A 108 -0.87 14.28 10.47
CA GLY A 108 -1.11 13.21 9.52
C GLY A 108 0.15 12.74 8.79
N THR A 109 1.32 13.01 9.33
CA THR A 109 2.53 12.24 9.00
C THR A 109 2.47 10.88 9.67
N PHE A 110 3.19 9.91 9.11
CA PHE A 110 3.26 8.58 9.70
C PHE A 110 4.69 8.07 9.74
N ARG A 111 4.93 7.15 10.67
CA ARG A 111 6.21 6.47 10.84
C ARG A 111 6.01 4.97 10.80
N ILE A 112 6.81 4.33 9.94
CA ILE A 112 6.96 2.88 9.85
C ILE A 112 8.20 2.48 10.64
N THR A 113 8.04 1.59 11.61
CA THR A 113 9.15 0.92 12.31
C THR A 113 9.39 -0.42 11.63
N PRO A 114 10.44 -0.57 10.79
CA PRO A 114 10.65 -1.79 10.01
C PRO A 114 11.27 -2.91 10.85
N ALA A 115 10.91 -4.16 10.55
CA ALA A 115 11.60 -5.36 11.05
C ALA A 115 12.87 -5.69 10.25
N TYR A 116 13.25 -4.83 9.31
CA TYR A 116 14.38 -5.00 8.39
C TYR A 116 15.27 -3.76 8.40
N SER A 117 16.54 -3.95 8.04
CA SER A 117 17.51 -2.86 7.96
C SER A 117 17.26 -2.00 6.72
N VAL A 118 17.09 -0.69 6.90
CA VAL A 118 16.91 0.28 5.80
C VAL A 118 18.25 0.64 5.12
N SER A 119 19.37 0.27 5.72
CA SER A 119 20.72 0.39 5.16
C SER A 119 21.62 -0.72 5.71
N LEU A 120 22.67 -1.08 4.96
CA LEU A 120 23.63 -2.12 5.36
C LEU A 120 24.97 -1.48 5.69
N LYS A 121 25.44 -1.58 6.93
CA LYS A 121 26.69 -0.97 7.39
C LYS A 121 27.79 -2.00 7.57
N ILE A 122 29.02 -1.67 7.15
CA ILE A 122 30.24 -2.36 7.61
C ILE A 122 31.02 -1.42 8.53
N SER A 123 31.40 -1.97 9.69
CA SER A 123 32.31 -1.34 10.66
C SER A 123 33.44 -2.31 11.01
N ALA A 124 34.68 -1.80 11.06
CA ALA A 124 35.85 -2.56 11.51
C ALA A 124 35.74 -3.12 12.94
N ALA A 125 34.78 -2.63 13.74
CA ALA A 125 34.58 -3.05 15.13
C ALA A 125 33.55 -4.17 15.32
N THR A 126 32.85 -4.64 14.27
CA THR A 126 31.86 -5.70 14.45
C THR A 126 31.65 -6.46 13.14
N ARG A 127 32.11 -7.70 13.08
CA ARG A 127 31.54 -8.71 12.17
C ARG A 127 30.17 -9.08 12.71
N THR A 128 29.17 -8.23 12.49
CA THR A 128 27.78 -8.73 12.48
C THR A 128 27.63 -9.43 11.13
N LEU A 129 27.49 -10.76 11.18
CA LEU A 129 27.03 -11.56 10.04
C LEU A 129 25.79 -10.89 9.44
N ASP A 130 25.63 -11.00 8.11
CA ASP A 130 24.48 -10.45 7.41
C ASP A 130 23.19 -10.92 8.12
N PRO A 131 22.20 -10.03 8.37
CA PRO A 131 20.89 -10.42 8.91
C PRO A 131 20.19 -11.52 8.08
N ILE A 132 20.68 -11.74 6.85
CA ILE A 132 20.23 -12.72 5.86
C ILE A 132 20.63 -14.16 6.25
N GLU A 133 21.64 -14.36 7.12
CA GLU A 133 22.14 -15.69 7.53
C GLU A 133 21.57 -16.19 8.86
N GLN A 134 20.82 -15.35 9.59
CA GLN A 134 20.22 -15.76 10.86
C GLN A 134 18.73 -16.06 10.70
N SER A 135 18.45 -17.33 10.38
CA SER A 135 17.23 -18.10 10.68
C SER A 135 16.29 -18.42 9.50
N ASP A 136 16.13 -19.71 9.22
CA ASP A 136 15.03 -20.31 8.43
C ASP A 136 13.67 -20.29 9.17
N LYS A 137 13.65 -19.73 10.38
CA LYS A 137 12.42 -19.48 11.14
C LYS A 137 12.21 -17.97 11.23
N PRO A 138 10.97 -17.46 11.07
CA PRO A 138 10.70 -16.06 11.35
C PRO A 138 11.22 -15.76 12.76
N SER A 139 12.12 -14.78 12.84
CA SER A 139 12.66 -14.31 14.10
C SER A 139 11.50 -14.05 15.07
N LYS A 140 11.55 -14.64 16.27
CA LYS A 140 10.65 -14.30 17.40
C LYS A 140 10.83 -12.85 17.89
N SER A 141 11.49 -11.98 17.11
CA SER A 141 11.59 -10.55 17.33
C SER A 141 10.31 -9.85 16.82
N THR A 142 9.36 -9.67 17.73
CA THR A 142 8.12 -8.88 17.62
C THR A 142 8.30 -7.36 17.47
N ARG A 143 9.40 -6.86 16.88
CA ARG A 143 9.65 -5.40 16.80
C ARG A 143 9.82 -4.89 15.36
N GLY A 144 8.73 -4.89 14.60
CA GLY A 144 8.62 -4.07 13.39
C GLY A 144 7.73 -4.64 12.28
N ALA A 145 7.36 -3.78 11.34
CA ALA A 145 6.60 -4.14 10.14
C ALA A 145 7.44 -5.00 9.19
N THR A 146 6.85 -6.08 8.68
CA THR A 146 7.41 -6.82 7.54
C THR A 146 7.29 -6.00 6.25
N LEU A 147 7.93 -6.47 5.17
CA LEU A 147 7.75 -5.87 3.84
C LEU A 147 6.29 -5.96 3.36
N LEU A 148 5.63 -7.11 3.52
CA LEU A 148 4.22 -7.23 3.15
C LEU A 148 3.34 -6.31 4.01
N ALA A 149 3.53 -6.26 5.33
CA ALA A 149 2.80 -5.33 6.20
C ALA A 149 3.01 -3.87 5.79
N THR A 150 4.22 -3.51 5.37
CA THR A 150 4.54 -2.17 4.83
C THR A 150 3.79 -1.90 3.54
N LEU A 151 3.76 -2.84 2.59
CA LEU A 151 3.00 -2.71 1.35
C LEU A 151 1.50 -2.56 1.62
N GLN A 152 0.95 -3.39 2.49
CA GLN A 152 -0.45 -3.38 2.90
C GLN A 152 -0.83 -2.07 3.60
N TYR A 153 0.00 -1.59 4.52
CA TYR A 153 -0.21 -0.31 5.19
C TYR A 153 -0.21 0.86 4.20
N LEU A 154 0.74 0.90 3.27
CA LEU A 154 0.78 1.95 2.24
C LEU A 154 -0.44 1.88 1.31
N TRP A 155 -0.94 0.68 0.99
CA TRP A 155 -2.18 0.51 0.22
C TRP A 155 -3.41 1.01 0.98
N ASN A 156 -3.45 0.78 2.29
CA ASN A 156 -4.49 1.27 3.18
C ASN A 156 -4.47 2.81 3.23
N GLU A 157 -3.32 3.40 3.59
CA GLU A 157 -3.13 4.83 3.75
C GLU A 157 -3.32 5.61 2.44
N ALA A 158 -2.95 5.03 1.29
CA ALA A 158 -3.22 5.58 -0.04
C ALA A 158 -4.69 5.42 -0.49
N GLY A 159 -5.55 4.76 0.30
CA GLY A 159 -6.96 4.52 -0.03
C GLY A 159 -7.17 3.57 -1.21
N LEU A 160 -6.15 2.79 -1.58
CA LEU A 160 -6.19 1.88 -2.73
C LEU A 160 -7.03 0.61 -2.46
N HIS A 161 -7.32 0.34 -1.20
CA HIS A 161 -8.23 -0.71 -0.76
C HIS A 161 -9.72 -0.35 -0.95
N ARG A 162 -10.01 0.89 -1.34
CA ARG A 162 -11.37 1.39 -1.58
C ARG A 162 -11.67 1.53 -3.05
N TRP A 163 -12.94 1.37 -3.40
CA TRP A 163 -13.47 1.67 -4.72
C TRP A 163 -14.69 2.58 -4.61
N ARG A 164 -14.91 3.39 -5.63
CA ARG A 164 -16.02 4.33 -5.72
C ARG A 164 -16.64 4.24 -7.10
N ALA A 165 -17.96 4.46 -7.15
CA ALA A 165 -18.68 4.50 -8.41
C ALA A 165 -18.07 5.55 -9.36
N GLY A 166 -17.92 5.18 -10.63
CA GLY A 166 -17.33 5.99 -11.70
C GLY A 166 -15.81 6.10 -11.68
N TRP A 167 -15.11 5.47 -10.72
CA TRP A 167 -13.65 5.50 -10.72
C TRP A 167 -13.07 4.67 -11.87
N GLN A 168 -11.94 5.15 -12.38
CA GLN A 168 -11.02 4.38 -13.20
C GLN A 168 -9.67 4.39 -12.49
N ARG A 169 -9.15 3.21 -12.19
CA ARG A 169 -7.81 3.06 -11.61
C ARG A 169 -6.97 2.21 -12.53
N ASP A 170 -5.85 2.77 -12.95
CA ASP A 170 -4.74 2.08 -13.58
C ASP A 170 -3.49 2.22 -12.71
N TRP A 171 -2.35 1.69 -13.19
CA TRP A 171 -1.09 1.82 -12.48
C TRP A 171 -0.64 3.28 -12.30
N GLY A 172 -0.95 4.16 -13.25
CA GLY A 172 -0.64 5.59 -13.13
C GLY A 172 -1.32 6.22 -11.92
N ARG A 173 -2.60 5.87 -11.69
CA ARG A 173 -3.32 6.31 -10.49
C ARG A 173 -2.75 5.69 -9.21
N VAL A 174 -2.41 4.40 -9.21
CA VAL A 174 -1.77 3.75 -8.06
C VAL A 174 -0.47 4.44 -7.69
N ARG A 175 0.41 4.69 -8.67
CA ARG A 175 1.66 5.43 -8.47
C ARG A 175 1.41 6.80 -7.85
N TYR A 176 0.48 7.56 -8.41
CA TYR A 176 0.16 8.89 -7.90
C TYR A 176 -0.21 8.87 -6.42
N GLU A 177 -1.10 7.97 -5.99
CA GLU A 177 -1.52 7.88 -4.58
C GLU A 177 -0.37 7.41 -3.68
N LEU A 178 0.43 6.41 -4.10
CA LEU A 178 1.57 5.95 -3.31
C LEU A 178 2.66 7.02 -3.16
N GLU A 179 2.97 7.77 -4.22
CA GLU A 179 3.94 8.87 -4.17
C GLU A 179 3.47 10.03 -3.30
N ALA A 180 2.18 10.35 -3.36
CA ALA A 180 1.56 11.36 -2.51
C ALA A 180 1.60 10.94 -1.03
N THR A 181 1.24 9.69 -0.74
CA THR A 181 1.32 9.10 0.60
C THR A 181 2.75 9.11 1.13
N ALA A 182 3.73 8.72 0.31
CA ALA A 182 5.14 8.65 0.70
C ALA A 182 5.75 10.00 1.12
N GLN A 183 5.17 11.13 0.69
CA GLN A 183 5.63 12.46 1.13
C GLN A 183 5.43 12.71 2.62
N ASN A 184 4.49 11.99 3.24
CA ASN A 184 4.13 12.17 4.64
C ASN A 184 4.65 11.04 5.52
N GLY A 185 5.37 10.08 4.92
CA GLY A 185 5.88 8.89 5.60
C GLY A 185 7.35 8.99 5.96
N LYS A 186 7.72 8.38 7.08
CA LYS A 186 9.11 8.02 7.41
C LYS A 186 9.20 6.52 7.63
N ILE A 187 10.33 5.92 7.23
CA ILE A 187 10.68 4.54 7.61
C ILE A 187 11.97 4.58 8.45
N GLY A 188 11.86 4.12 9.69
CA GLY A 188 12.87 4.40 10.70
C GLY A 188 13.05 5.91 10.91
N LYS A 189 14.21 6.46 10.53
CA LYS A 189 14.53 7.90 10.61
C LYS A 189 14.55 8.61 9.26
N ARG A 190 14.40 7.87 8.14
CA ARG A 190 14.54 8.39 6.78
C ARG A 190 13.17 8.73 6.19
N ALA A 191 13.11 9.75 5.34
CA ALA A 191 11.89 10.08 4.62
C ALA A 191 11.56 8.94 3.63
N LEU A 192 10.30 8.51 3.61
CA LEU A 192 9.88 7.41 2.74
C LEU A 192 10.01 7.79 1.26
N ALA A 193 9.74 9.05 0.91
CA ALA A 193 9.93 9.56 -0.46
C ALA A 193 11.37 9.43 -0.99
N ASP A 194 12.37 9.42 -0.11
CA ASP A 194 13.78 9.25 -0.52
C ASP A 194 14.15 7.79 -0.76
N LEU A 195 13.36 6.87 -0.21
CA LEU A 195 13.61 5.43 -0.19
C LEU A 195 12.67 4.63 -1.09
N LEU A 196 11.50 5.16 -1.40
CA LEU A 196 10.49 4.49 -2.20
C LEU A 196 10.58 4.94 -3.66
N TYR A 197 10.60 3.99 -4.58
CA TYR A 197 10.44 4.22 -6.01
C TYR A 197 9.25 3.44 -6.53
N VAL A 198 8.34 4.14 -7.22
CA VAL A 198 7.18 3.54 -7.88
C VAL A 198 7.27 3.92 -9.36
N PRO A 199 7.56 2.95 -10.26
CA PRO A 199 7.88 3.28 -11.65
C PRO A 199 6.67 3.91 -12.36
N PRO A 200 6.87 4.97 -13.17
CA PRO A 200 5.81 5.53 -14.00
C PRO A 200 5.32 4.49 -15.01
N ARG A 201 4.05 4.54 -15.39
CA ARG A 201 3.51 3.67 -16.45
C ARG A 201 4.37 3.83 -17.71
N TYR A 202 4.79 2.70 -18.27
CA TYR A 202 5.58 2.70 -19.49
C TYR A 202 4.77 3.31 -20.64
N SER A 203 5.34 4.32 -21.28
CA SER A 203 4.91 4.86 -22.56
C SER A 203 6.15 5.10 -23.42
N PRO A 204 6.16 4.73 -24.70
CA PRO A 204 7.28 5.03 -25.60
C PRO A 204 7.67 6.50 -25.61
N THR A 205 6.68 7.40 -25.47
CA THR A 205 6.90 8.87 -25.49
C THR A 205 7.63 9.39 -24.25
N THR A 206 7.51 8.71 -23.10
CA THR A 206 8.13 9.13 -21.83
C THR A 206 9.22 8.15 -21.36
N ALA A 207 9.59 7.16 -22.18
CA ALA A 207 10.52 6.10 -21.81
C ALA A 207 11.91 6.63 -21.39
N ASN A 208 12.44 7.61 -22.12
CA ASN A 208 13.73 8.23 -21.80
C ASN A 208 13.67 8.96 -20.44
N LYS A 209 12.62 9.75 -20.21
CA LYS A 209 12.41 10.45 -18.93
C LYS A 209 12.28 9.47 -17.77
N ALA A 210 11.53 8.38 -17.94
CA ALA A 210 11.40 7.33 -16.93
C ALA A 210 12.74 6.62 -16.65
N LYS A 211 13.55 6.40 -17.69
CA LYS A 211 14.90 5.83 -17.56
C LYS A 211 15.85 6.76 -16.80
N GLU A 212 15.80 8.06 -17.09
CA GLU A 212 16.57 9.09 -16.37
C GLU A 212 16.15 9.18 -14.90
N GLU A 213 14.85 9.20 -14.62
CA GLU A 213 14.29 9.19 -13.25
C GLU A 213 14.77 7.96 -12.47
N LEU A 214 14.66 6.77 -13.05
CA LEU A 214 15.18 5.54 -12.45
C LEU A 214 16.70 5.64 -12.24
N GLY A 215 17.45 6.09 -13.24
CA GLY A 215 18.91 6.24 -13.16
C GLY A 215 19.34 7.14 -12.00
N ALA A 216 18.64 8.26 -11.79
CA ALA A 216 18.88 9.16 -10.67
C ALA A 216 18.61 8.49 -9.31
N ARG A 217 17.58 7.65 -9.22
CA ARG A 217 17.26 6.88 -8.00
C ARG A 217 18.27 5.77 -7.73
N LEU A 218 18.86 5.18 -8.76
CA LEU A 218 19.82 4.08 -8.64
C LEU A 218 21.27 4.54 -8.45
N ALA A 219 21.62 5.77 -8.86
CA ALA A 219 22.98 6.27 -8.75
C ALA A 219 23.57 6.19 -7.32
N PRO A 220 22.86 6.55 -6.24
CA PRO A 220 23.36 6.39 -4.87
C PRO A 220 23.61 4.93 -4.47
N LEU A 221 22.75 4.00 -4.92
CA LEU A 221 22.88 2.57 -4.67
C LEU A 221 24.16 2.01 -5.31
N ILE A 222 24.43 2.39 -6.56
CA ILE A 222 25.61 1.95 -7.31
C ILE A 222 26.89 2.58 -6.72
N SER A 223 26.85 3.88 -6.39
CA SER A 223 27.99 4.58 -5.79
C SER A 223 28.35 3.99 -4.42
N SER A 224 27.37 3.79 -3.54
CA SER A 224 27.60 3.20 -2.22
C SER A 224 28.12 1.76 -2.30
N ALA A 225 27.66 0.96 -3.28
CA ALA A 225 28.18 -0.38 -3.51
C ALA A 225 29.66 -0.41 -3.90
N LYS A 226 30.13 0.55 -4.70
CA LYS A 226 31.55 0.71 -5.05
C LYS A 226 32.38 1.09 -3.83
N SER A 227 31.95 2.10 -3.07
CA SER A 227 32.62 2.54 -1.85
C SER A 227 32.67 1.44 -0.79
N PHE A 228 31.62 0.62 -0.70
CA PHE A 228 31.57 -0.53 0.20
C PHE A 228 32.59 -1.61 -0.16
N LEU A 229 32.71 -1.94 -1.45
CA LEU A 229 33.72 -2.90 -1.92
C LEU A 229 35.15 -2.40 -1.63
N GLU A 230 35.41 -1.10 -1.80
CA GLU A 230 36.70 -0.49 -1.46
C GLU A 230 36.98 -0.52 0.04
N ALA A 231 35.99 -0.20 0.87
CA ALA A 231 36.10 -0.29 2.32
C ALA A 231 36.36 -1.72 2.78
N GLN A 232 35.69 -2.71 2.19
CA GLN A 232 35.90 -4.13 2.49
C GLN A 232 37.33 -4.56 2.18
N LYS A 233 37.88 -4.18 1.01
CA LYS A 233 39.29 -4.43 0.66
C LYS A 233 40.26 -3.80 1.66
N ARG A 234 39.98 -2.59 2.14
CA ARG A 234 40.80 -1.90 3.15
C ARG A 234 40.76 -2.61 4.50
N VAL A 235 39.58 -3.02 4.96
CA VAL A 235 39.41 -3.79 6.20
C VAL A 235 40.13 -5.13 6.12
N SER A 236 39.99 -5.86 5.00
CA SER A 236 40.73 -7.12 4.79
C SER A 236 42.24 -6.93 4.76
N ALA A 237 42.73 -5.74 4.42
CA ALA A 237 44.15 -5.36 4.48
C ALA A 237 44.58 -4.79 5.84
N GLY A 238 43.77 -4.97 6.90
CA GLY A 238 44.08 -4.51 8.26
C GLY A 238 43.95 -2.99 8.47
N LYS A 239 43.37 -2.26 7.51
CA LYS A 239 43.18 -0.80 7.60
C LYS A 239 41.78 -0.47 8.12
N SER A 240 41.68 0.55 8.97
CA SER A 240 40.39 1.12 9.36
C SER A 240 39.67 1.71 8.14
N ALA A 241 38.45 1.24 7.90
CA ALA A 241 37.51 1.80 6.94
C ALA A 241 36.07 1.53 7.41
N SER A 242 35.14 2.39 6.97
CA SER A 242 33.71 2.22 7.19
C SER A 242 32.97 2.60 5.92
N ALA A 243 31.88 1.90 5.64
CA ALA A 243 31.00 2.20 4.51
C ALA A 243 29.58 1.73 4.80
N GLU A 244 28.62 2.39 4.18
CA GLU A 244 27.20 2.07 4.26
C GLU A 244 26.69 1.86 2.83
N ARG A 245 25.92 0.79 2.61
CA ARG A 245 25.20 0.58 1.37
C ARG A 245 23.84 1.25 1.45
N GLU A 246 23.59 2.10 0.47
CA GLU A 246 22.26 2.61 0.21
C GLU A 246 21.39 1.49 -0.37
N THR A 247 20.13 1.51 0.02
CA THR A 247 19.11 0.58 -0.46
C THR A 247 17.87 1.36 -0.90
N LEU A 248 17.01 0.72 -1.69
CA LEU A 248 15.79 1.32 -2.21
C LEU A 248 14.64 0.31 -2.08
N PHE A 249 13.44 0.80 -1.81
CA PHE A 249 12.21 0.02 -1.97
C PHE A 249 11.59 0.33 -3.32
N ILE A 250 11.32 -0.69 -4.11
CA ILE A 250 10.56 -0.56 -5.35
C ILE A 250 9.19 -1.16 -5.13
N ILE A 251 8.10 -0.42 -5.38
CA ILE A 251 6.75 -0.99 -5.43
C ILE A 251 6.33 -1.05 -6.89
N ALA A 252 6.10 -2.26 -7.42
CA ALA A 252 5.75 -2.47 -8.82
C ALA A 252 4.98 -3.79 -9.03
N PRO A 253 4.18 -3.90 -10.09
CA PRO A 253 3.61 -5.19 -10.49
C PRO A 253 4.73 -6.15 -10.93
N LEU A 254 4.67 -7.39 -10.46
CA LEU A 254 5.58 -8.44 -10.89
C LEU A 254 5.12 -8.98 -12.26
N ARG A 255 6.01 -9.00 -13.26
CA ARG A 255 5.71 -9.45 -14.63
C ARG A 255 6.03 -10.93 -14.81
N SER A 256 7.25 -11.33 -14.50
CA SER A 256 7.71 -12.71 -14.65
C SER A 256 8.84 -13.02 -13.66
N LEU A 257 8.99 -14.31 -13.39
CA LEU A 257 10.09 -14.90 -12.65
C LEU A 257 10.81 -15.87 -13.58
N GLU A 258 12.09 -15.60 -13.85
CA GLU A 258 12.89 -16.40 -14.78
C GLU A 258 14.14 -16.93 -14.07
N LEU A 259 14.61 -18.11 -14.48
CA LEU A 259 15.91 -18.60 -14.03
C LEU A 259 17.01 -17.74 -14.67
N GLY A 260 17.89 -17.21 -13.84
CA GLY A 260 19.08 -16.49 -14.24
C GLY A 260 20.29 -17.43 -14.39
N GLN A 261 21.44 -16.82 -14.65
CA GLN A 261 22.72 -17.53 -14.62
C GLN A 261 23.19 -17.75 -13.17
N TYR A 262 24.10 -18.70 -12.96
CA TYR A 262 24.79 -18.93 -11.67
C TYR A 262 23.86 -19.16 -10.48
N ASP A 263 22.85 -20.02 -10.65
CA ASP A 263 21.89 -20.36 -9.58
C ASP A 263 21.23 -19.12 -8.96
N SER A 264 20.65 -18.30 -9.84
CA SER A 264 19.91 -17.10 -9.47
C SER A 264 18.60 -17.03 -10.23
N TYR A 265 17.73 -16.12 -9.80
CA TYR A 265 16.48 -15.78 -10.45
C TYR A 265 16.51 -14.32 -10.90
N MET A 266 15.81 -14.03 -11.99
CA MET A 266 15.54 -12.69 -12.49
C MET A 266 14.06 -12.36 -12.28
N LEU A 267 13.79 -11.35 -11.47
CA LEU A 267 12.46 -10.80 -11.26
C LEU A 267 12.27 -9.65 -12.24
N HIS A 268 11.38 -9.83 -13.21
CA HIS A 268 11.02 -8.77 -14.14
C HIS A 268 9.85 -7.98 -13.59
N LEU A 269 10.07 -6.68 -13.35
CA LEU A 269 9.04 -5.78 -12.84
C LEU A 269 8.39 -5.04 -14.01
N ARG A 270 7.08 -4.84 -13.97
CA ARG A 270 6.41 -3.99 -14.96
C ARG A 270 6.94 -2.55 -14.83
N HIS A 271 7.08 -1.90 -15.98
CA HIS A 271 7.51 -0.50 -16.10
C HIS A 271 8.96 -0.20 -15.70
N ILE A 272 9.79 -1.23 -15.49
CA ILE A 272 11.23 -1.11 -15.27
C ILE A 272 11.95 -1.92 -16.36
N GLY A 273 12.99 -1.33 -16.96
CA GLY A 273 13.70 -1.92 -18.11
C GLY A 273 14.79 -2.92 -17.76
N GLN A 274 15.16 -3.05 -16.48
CA GLN A 274 16.18 -3.99 -16.01
C GLN A 274 15.61 -4.93 -14.94
N PRO A 275 16.03 -6.20 -14.91
CA PRO A 275 15.56 -7.14 -13.89
C PRO A 275 16.16 -6.84 -12.52
N VAL A 276 15.49 -7.35 -11.49
CA VAL A 276 16.06 -7.46 -10.14
C VAL A 276 16.55 -8.89 -9.94
N TYR A 277 17.83 -9.06 -9.64
CA TYR A 277 18.45 -10.37 -9.45
C TYR A 277 18.21 -10.88 -8.03
N CYS A 278 17.88 -12.16 -7.88
CA CYS A 278 17.61 -12.82 -6.60
C CYS A 278 18.42 -14.10 -6.48
N LYS A 279 19.02 -14.35 -5.32
CA LYS A 279 19.68 -15.63 -5.04
C LYS A 279 18.65 -16.76 -4.97
N SER A 280 18.99 -17.98 -5.39
CA SER A 280 18.06 -19.13 -5.34
C SER A 280 17.52 -19.40 -3.94
N SER A 281 18.37 -19.38 -2.91
CA SER A 281 17.93 -19.60 -1.52
C SER A 281 16.92 -18.55 -1.02
N LEU A 282 17.05 -17.29 -1.44
CA LEU A 282 16.06 -16.26 -1.14
C LEU A 282 14.75 -16.53 -1.90
N MET A 283 14.84 -16.91 -3.18
CA MET A 283 13.66 -17.21 -3.98
C MET A 283 12.88 -18.41 -3.43
N GLU A 284 13.56 -19.46 -2.96
CA GLU A 284 12.93 -20.61 -2.32
C GLU A 284 12.13 -20.20 -1.06
N ARG A 285 12.71 -19.35 -0.21
CA ARG A 285 11.99 -18.79 0.96
C ARG A 285 10.79 -17.96 0.55
N LEU A 286 10.93 -17.12 -0.48
CA LEU A 286 9.83 -16.30 -1.01
C LEU A 286 8.71 -17.18 -1.60
N LYS A 287 9.04 -18.24 -2.34
CA LYS A 287 8.07 -19.22 -2.85
C LYS A 287 7.37 -19.97 -1.73
N HIS A 288 8.09 -20.36 -0.68
CA HIS A 288 7.49 -21.00 0.47
C HIS A 288 6.48 -20.09 1.19
N ARG A 289 6.82 -18.80 1.37
CA ARG A 289 5.95 -17.83 2.06
C ARG A 289 4.80 -17.31 1.21
N PHE A 290 5.05 -17.05 -0.07
CA PHE A 290 4.12 -16.34 -0.97
C PHE A 290 3.67 -17.19 -2.17
N GLY A 291 3.82 -18.51 -2.11
CA GLY A 291 3.47 -19.44 -3.20
C GLY A 291 2.07 -19.17 -3.74
N ARG A 292 1.07 -19.03 -2.86
CA ARG A 292 -0.31 -18.69 -3.26
C ARG A 292 -0.42 -17.42 -4.11
N SER A 293 0.38 -16.39 -3.85
CA SER A 293 0.40 -15.18 -4.66
C SER A 293 1.21 -15.38 -5.93
N LEU A 294 2.39 -16.00 -5.85
CA LEU A 294 3.30 -16.18 -6.99
C LEU A 294 2.77 -17.18 -8.03
N ASP A 295 2.03 -18.21 -7.61
CA ASP A 295 1.41 -19.20 -8.50
C ASP A 295 0.33 -18.57 -9.40
N THR A 296 -0.12 -17.36 -9.06
CA THR A 296 -1.12 -16.62 -9.82
C THR A 296 -0.53 -15.63 -10.82
N LEU A 297 0.80 -15.61 -10.97
CA LEU A 297 1.47 -14.83 -12.00
C LEU A 297 1.05 -15.34 -13.38
N SER A 298 0.17 -14.60 -14.03
CA SER A 298 -0.23 -14.84 -15.41
C SER A 298 0.49 -13.87 -16.35
N VAL A 299 0.49 -14.17 -17.65
CA VAL A 299 1.10 -13.33 -18.70
C VAL A 299 0.39 -11.97 -18.85
N GLY A 300 -0.81 -11.79 -18.27
CA GLY A 300 -1.66 -10.59 -18.31
C GLY A 300 -1.30 -9.47 -17.32
N GLU A 301 -2.10 -8.40 -17.27
CA GLU A 301 -1.89 -7.24 -16.38
C GLU A 301 -2.03 -7.62 -14.89
N GLY A 302 -0.90 -8.04 -14.29
CA GLY A 302 -0.51 -7.73 -12.92
C GLY A 302 -1.48 -8.10 -11.80
N HIS A 303 -1.71 -9.38 -11.57
CA HIS A 303 -2.42 -9.85 -10.36
C HIS A 303 -1.56 -9.86 -9.10
N VAL A 304 -0.27 -9.50 -9.21
CA VAL A 304 0.67 -9.50 -8.08
C VAL A 304 1.45 -8.20 -8.09
N VAL A 305 1.35 -7.44 -7.00
CA VAL A 305 2.20 -6.30 -6.71
C VAL A 305 3.19 -6.69 -5.63
N GLY A 306 4.45 -6.33 -5.82
CA GLY A 306 5.49 -6.53 -4.83
C GLY A 306 6.05 -5.22 -4.30
N ILE A 307 6.53 -5.26 -3.06
CA ILE A 307 7.54 -4.33 -2.55
C ILE A 307 8.88 -5.07 -2.53
N PHE A 308 9.87 -4.52 -3.22
CA PHE A 308 11.19 -5.12 -3.41
C PHE A 308 12.22 -4.26 -2.69
N HIS A 309 12.86 -4.82 -1.67
CA HIS A 309 14.00 -4.18 -1.02
C HIS A 309 15.26 -4.53 -1.81
N VAL A 310 15.88 -3.54 -2.44
CA VAL A 310 16.99 -3.74 -3.37
C VAL A 310 18.21 -2.91 -3.00
N GLU A 311 19.35 -3.42 -3.44
CA GLU A 311 20.64 -2.74 -3.40
C GLU A 311 21.27 -2.71 -4.79
N GLY A 312 22.19 -1.75 -4.99
CA GLY A 312 22.99 -1.69 -6.21
C GLY A 312 24.18 -2.63 -6.15
N THR A 313 24.60 -3.14 -7.29
CA THR A 313 25.91 -3.80 -7.45
C THR A 313 26.91 -2.82 -8.07
N PRO A 314 28.23 -3.01 -7.90
CA PRO A 314 29.25 -2.19 -8.56
C PRO A 314 29.15 -2.16 -10.09
N ARG A 315 28.53 -3.20 -10.68
CA ARG A 315 28.28 -3.34 -12.13
C ARG A 315 27.00 -2.67 -12.61
N GLY A 316 26.21 -2.06 -11.72
CA GLY A 316 24.98 -1.34 -12.08
C GLY A 316 23.71 -2.17 -12.06
N HIS A 317 23.78 -3.47 -11.73
CA HIS A 317 22.60 -4.32 -11.56
C HIS A 317 21.93 -4.09 -10.20
N LEU A 318 20.65 -4.45 -10.11
CA LEU A 318 19.88 -4.50 -8.86
C LEU A 318 19.91 -5.90 -8.26
N GLN A 319 20.27 -6.00 -6.99
CA GLN A 319 20.21 -7.24 -6.21
C GLN A 319 19.07 -7.14 -5.20
N LEU A 320 18.22 -8.17 -5.14
CA LEU A 320 17.17 -8.31 -4.15
C LEU A 320 17.78 -8.66 -2.80
N ILE A 321 17.39 -7.92 -1.77
CA ILE A 321 17.64 -8.21 -0.36
C ILE A 321 16.49 -9.06 0.18
N ASP A 322 15.24 -8.60 0.01
CA ASP A 322 14.02 -9.29 0.39
C ASP A 322 12.80 -8.70 -0.36
N ALA A 323 11.66 -9.38 -0.33
CA ALA A 323 10.41 -8.93 -0.96
C ALA A 323 9.16 -9.28 -0.15
N GLY A 324 8.09 -8.49 -0.34
CA GLY A 324 6.73 -8.84 0.07
C GLY A 324 5.79 -8.79 -1.13
N PHE A 325 4.88 -9.76 -1.25
CA PHE A 325 3.96 -9.88 -2.38
C PHE A 325 2.51 -9.83 -1.92
N MET A 326 1.69 -9.08 -2.65
CA MET A 326 0.26 -8.97 -2.44
C MET A 326 -0.48 -9.21 -3.76
N ARG A 327 -1.50 -10.08 -3.72
CA ARG A 327 -2.38 -10.28 -4.87
C ARG A 327 -3.36 -9.11 -4.98
N VAL A 328 -3.64 -8.70 -6.21
CA VAL A 328 -4.57 -7.61 -6.51
C VAL A 328 -5.46 -7.98 -7.70
N SER A 329 -6.65 -7.37 -7.78
CA SER A 329 -7.50 -7.43 -8.96
C SER A 329 -6.95 -6.60 -10.12
N SER A 330 -7.58 -6.72 -11.29
CA SER A 330 -7.32 -5.87 -12.47
C SER A 330 -7.34 -4.35 -12.18
N ARG A 331 -8.06 -3.92 -11.13
CA ARG A 331 -8.18 -2.53 -10.68
C ARG A 331 -7.39 -2.24 -9.41
N PHE A 332 -6.39 -3.06 -9.11
CA PHE A 332 -5.49 -2.91 -7.97
C PHE A 332 -6.19 -2.94 -6.59
N ILE A 333 -7.34 -3.60 -6.50
CA ILE A 333 -7.98 -3.91 -5.22
C ILE A 333 -7.24 -5.10 -4.60
N PRO A 334 -6.76 -5.02 -3.35
CA PRO A 334 -6.10 -6.14 -2.69
C PRO A 334 -7.09 -7.30 -2.49
N VAL A 335 -6.70 -8.50 -2.89
CA VAL A 335 -7.53 -9.71 -2.78
C VAL A 335 -6.66 -10.89 -2.34
N GLU A 336 -7.23 -11.83 -1.58
CA GLU A 336 -6.50 -12.98 -1.05
C GLU A 336 -6.74 -14.26 -1.88
N SER A 337 -7.77 -14.26 -2.72
CA SER A 337 -8.16 -15.39 -3.57
C SER A 337 -8.63 -14.96 -4.96
N SER A 338 -8.72 -15.92 -5.89
CA SER A 338 -9.35 -15.70 -7.20
C SER A 338 -10.87 -15.46 -7.09
N TYR A 339 -11.52 -16.02 -6.07
CA TYR A 339 -12.95 -15.82 -5.83
C TYR A 339 -13.26 -14.40 -5.33
N GLU A 340 -12.42 -13.83 -4.46
CA GLU A 340 -12.51 -12.42 -4.10
C GLU A 340 -12.27 -11.51 -5.30
N GLU A 341 -11.36 -11.87 -6.21
CA GLU A 341 -11.17 -11.11 -7.45
C GLU A 341 -12.44 -11.07 -8.30
N LEU A 342 -13.14 -12.21 -8.44
CA LEU A 342 -14.43 -12.27 -9.14
C LEU A 342 -15.47 -11.34 -8.49
N VAL A 343 -15.54 -11.31 -7.15
CA VAL A 343 -16.45 -10.41 -6.43
C VAL A 343 -16.05 -8.94 -6.64
N ALA A 344 -14.75 -8.62 -6.53
CA ALA A 344 -14.25 -7.27 -6.73
C ALA A 344 -14.57 -6.77 -8.15
N ASP A 345 -14.30 -7.57 -9.18
CA ASP A 345 -14.57 -7.23 -10.57
C ASP A 345 -16.08 -7.09 -10.83
N ALA A 346 -16.92 -7.94 -10.23
CA ALA A 346 -18.37 -7.83 -10.32
C ALA A 346 -18.90 -6.55 -9.67
N LEU A 347 -18.36 -6.16 -8.51
CA LEU A 347 -18.71 -4.91 -7.83
C LEU A 347 -18.29 -3.68 -8.65
N VAL A 348 -17.10 -3.72 -9.26
CA VAL A 348 -16.62 -2.68 -10.17
C VAL A 348 -17.52 -2.57 -11.40
N ALA A 349 -17.85 -3.70 -12.04
CA ALA A 349 -18.71 -3.74 -13.22
C ALA A 349 -20.13 -3.24 -12.93
N ALA A 350 -20.64 -3.49 -11.73
CA ALA A 350 -21.92 -2.99 -11.25
C ALA A 350 -21.90 -1.53 -10.75
N ASP A 351 -20.77 -0.82 -10.93
CA ASP A 351 -20.58 0.58 -10.52
C ASP A 351 -20.92 0.82 -9.03
N ARG A 352 -20.50 -0.12 -8.17
CA ARG A 352 -20.72 -0.07 -6.72
C ARG A 352 -19.60 0.68 -6.03
N ALA A 353 -19.89 1.31 -4.89
CA ALA A 353 -18.87 1.81 -3.98
C ALA A 353 -18.64 0.80 -2.84
N PHE A 354 -17.38 0.44 -2.58
CA PHE A 354 -17.04 -0.57 -1.57
C PHE A 354 -15.66 -0.33 -0.96
N THR A 355 -15.41 -0.97 0.16
CA THR A 355 -14.10 -1.08 0.80
C THR A 355 -13.73 -2.56 0.91
N LYS A 356 -12.48 -2.93 0.59
CA LYS A 356 -11.89 -4.21 0.97
C LYS A 356 -10.95 -4.00 2.16
N PRO A 357 -11.36 -4.33 3.39
CA PRO A 357 -10.48 -4.27 4.54
C PRO A 357 -9.18 -5.07 4.30
N ILE A 358 -8.04 -4.47 4.66
CA ILE A 358 -6.74 -5.14 4.57
C ILE A 358 -6.34 -5.61 5.96
N ARG A 359 -6.07 -6.91 6.10
CA ARG A 359 -5.40 -7.45 7.27
C ARG A 359 -3.89 -7.22 7.13
N LEU A 360 -3.31 -6.46 8.05
CA LEU A 360 -1.86 -6.27 8.11
C LEU A 360 -1.19 -7.56 8.58
N GLU A 361 -0.17 -8.03 7.87
CA GLU A 361 0.62 -9.20 8.25
C GLU A 361 1.47 -8.88 9.50
N MET A 362 0.94 -9.23 10.66
CA MET A 362 1.66 -9.15 11.94
C MET A 362 2.20 -10.54 12.29
N GLY A 363 3.34 -10.61 12.99
CA GLY A 363 4.05 -11.86 13.27
C GLY A 363 3.29 -12.89 14.13
N ASP A 364 2.08 -12.55 14.59
CA ASP A 364 1.13 -13.44 15.24
C ASP A 364 0.02 -13.82 14.23
N ASP A 365 0.06 -15.06 13.74
CA ASP A 365 -1.03 -15.63 12.92
C ASP A 365 -2.22 -16.04 13.81
N THR A 366 -2.10 -15.79 15.12
CA THR A 366 -3.17 -15.90 16.08
C THR A 366 -4.13 -14.75 15.87
N LEU A 367 -5.30 -15.09 15.34
CA LEU A 367 -6.65 -14.55 15.59
C LEU A 367 -6.85 -13.64 16.83
N SER A 368 -6.03 -12.63 17.05
CA SER A 368 -6.15 -11.66 18.12
C SER A 368 -7.22 -10.64 17.74
N GLY A 369 -8.47 -11.13 17.68
CA GLY A 369 -9.65 -10.35 18.04
C GLY A 369 -10.37 -9.55 16.96
N LYS A 370 -9.91 -9.50 15.70
CA LYS A 370 -10.64 -8.78 14.62
C LYS A 370 -11.05 -9.67 13.44
N VAL A 371 -12.36 -9.94 13.38
CA VAL A 371 -13.05 -10.50 12.22
C VAL A 371 -13.31 -9.35 11.24
N LEU A 372 -12.58 -9.36 10.12
CA LEU A 372 -12.79 -8.41 9.01
C LEU A 372 -13.58 -9.10 7.91
N PRO A 373 -14.60 -8.45 7.34
CA PRO A 373 -15.26 -8.93 6.14
C PRO A 373 -14.35 -8.80 4.92
N ASP A 374 -14.63 -9.56 3.87
CA ASP A 374 -13.87 -9.42 2.63
C ASP A 374 -14.18 -8.10 1.95
N PHE A 375 -15.45 -7.72 1.86
CA PHE A 375 -15.88 -6.43 1.33
C PHE A 375 -16.95 -5.79 2.22
N ILE A 376 -17.02 -4.46 2.17
CA ILE A 376 -18.06 -3.67 2.80
C ILE A 376 -18.74 -2.82 1.71
N LEU A 377 -20.05 -3.03 1.54
CA LEU A 377 -20.91 -2.21 0.71
C LEU A 377 -21.67 -1.20 1.56
N TYR A 378 -21.90 -0.02 0.98
CA TYR A 378 -22.53 1.10 1.67
C TYR A 378 -23.90 1.47 1.10
N ASP A 379 -24.28 0.92 -0.06
CA ASP A 379 -25.45 1.29 -0.85
C ASP A 379 -26.54 0.21 -0.82
N THR A 380 -26.73 -0.41 0.35
CA THR A 380 -27.77 -1.43 0.59
C THR A 380 -28.87 -0.90 1.51
N THR A 381 -29.85 -1.76 1.82
CA THR A 381 -30.90 -1.46 2.82
C THR A 381 -30.29 -1.12 4.18
N ALA A 382 -29.30 -1.91 4.62
CA ALA A 382 -28.46 -1.56 5.76
C ALA A 382 -27.39 -0.50 5.36
N PRO A 383 -26.98 0.40 6.28
CA PRO A 383 -25.85 1.33 6.07
C PRO A 383 -24.53 0.64 5.74
N ARG A 384 -24.33 -0.58 6.23
CA ARG A 384 -23.19 -1.44 5.94
C ARG A 384 -23.69 -2.84 5.60
N CYS A 385 -23.25 -3.37 4.48
CA CYS A 385 -23.41 -4.77 4.13
C CYS A 385 -22.04 -5.42 4.04
N TYR A 386 -21.80 -6.42 4.87
CA TYR A 386 -20.57 -7.18 4.89
C TYR A 386 -20.68 -8.33 3.89
N MET A 387 -19.60 -8.56 3.16
CA MET A 387 -19.48 -9.62 2.18
C MET A 387 -18.35 -10.55 2.58
N GLU A 388 -18.60 -11.87 2.54
CA GLU A 388 -17.62 -12.92 2.84
C GLU A 388 -17.54 -13.94 1.70
N VAL A 389 -16.32 -14.39 1.38
CA VAL A 389 -16.05 -15.39 0.35
C VAL A 389 -15.42 -16.62 1.00
N PHE A 390 -16.18 -17.70 1.12
CA PHE A 390 -15.73 -18.94 1.73
C PHE A 390 -15.19 -19.93 0.69
N GLY A 391 -13.89 -19.87 0.41
CA GLY A 391 -13.21 -20.63 -0.66
C GLY A 391 -12.61 -21.99 -0.32
N VAL A 392 -12.48 -22.36 0.96
CA VAL A 392 -11.84 -23.64 1.36
C VAL A 392 -12.90 -24.71 1.63
N ARG A 393 -12.67 -25.93 1.14
CA ARG A 393 -13.56 -27.10 1.34
C ARG A 393 -12.91 -28.15 2.24
N GLY A 394 -13.70 -28.81 3.08
CA GLY A 394 -13.33 -30.06 3.77
C GLY A 394 -12.28 -29.92 4.86
N ARG A 395 -12.26 -28.78 5.56
CA ARG A 395 -11.31 -28.44 6.62
C ARG A 395 -12.10 -28.03 7.87
N GLU A 396 -12.12 -28.88 8.90
CA GLU A 396 -12.96 -28.66 10.09
C GLU A 396 -12.63 -27.34 10.81
N ASP A 397 -11.35 -26.94 10.83
CA ASP A 397 -10.87 -25.66 11.34
C ASP A 397 -11.46 -24.47 10.58
N TYR A 398 -11.67 -24.64 9.27
CA TYR A 398 -12.25 -23.62 8.40
C TYR A 398 -13.76 -23.47 8.62
N ASP A 399 -14.48 -24.58 8.76
CA ASP A 399 -15.93 -24.58 8.99
C ASP A 399 -16.28 -23.99 10.36
N ALA A 400 -15.49 -24.29 11.40
CA ALA A 400 -15.64 -23.67 12.71
C ALA A 400 -15.44 -22.15 12.65
N ARG A 401 -14.38 -21.69 11.96
CA ARG A 401 -14.09 -20.25 11.80
C ARG A 401 -15.17 -19.51 11.01
N LYS A 402 -15.76 -20.16 10.01
CA LYS A 402 -16.90 -19.63 9.24
C LYS A 402 -18.14 -19.46 10.11
N GLN A 403 -18.47 -20.43 10.95
CA GLN A 403 -19.60 -20.32 11.88
C GLN A 403 -19.36 -19.20 12.91
N GLU A 404 -18.15 -19.10 13.46
CA GLU A 404 -17.76 -18.02 14.37
C GLU A 404 -17.94 -16.64 13.71
N LYS A 405 -17.47 -16.46 12.48
CA LYS A 405 -17.65 -15.21 11.72
C LYS A 405 -19.12 -14.84 11.57
N ARG A 406 -19.98 -15.79 11.16
CA ARG A 406 -21.42 -15.56 11.03
C ARG A 406 -22.04 -15.10 12.36
N GLN A 407 -21.72 -15.77 13.46
CA GLN A 407 -22.19 -15.38 14.80
C GLN A 407 -21.71 -14.00 15.24
N VAL A 408 -20.50 -13.57 14.84
CA VAL A 408 -20.00 -12.22 15.11
C VAL A 408 -20.83 -11.18 14.34
N TYR A 409 -21.13 -11.44 13.06
CA TYR A 409 -21.91 -10.53 12.23
C TYR A 409 -23.39 -10.47 12.64
N ASP A 410 -23.98 -11.60 13.01
CA ASP A 410 -25.36 -11.65 13.53
C ASP A 410 -25.48 -10.82 14.82
N ARG A 411 -24.50 -10.96 15.75
CA ARG A 411 -24.45 -10.15 16.98
C ARG A 411 -24.26 -8.65 16.71
N ALA A 412 -23.53 -8.31 15.65
CA ALA A 412 -23.34 -6.92 15.24
C ALA A 412 -24.56 -6.32 14.50
N GLY A 413 -25.56 -7.16 14.14
CA GLY A 413 -26.74 -6.71 13.40
C GLY A 413 -26.43 -6.20 11.99
N VAL A 414 -25.34 -6.66 11.39
CA VAL A 414 -24.93 -6.23 10.03
C VAL A 414 -25.58 -7.11 8.97
N LEU A 415 -25.91 -6.51 7.83
CA LEU A 415 -26.40 -7.27 6.68
C LEU A 415 -25.25 -8.11 6.10
N LEU A 416 -25.35 -9.43 6.14
CA LEU A 416 -24.35 -10.34 5.58
C LEU A 416 -24.78 -10.85 4.21
N TRP A 417 -23.89 -10.71 3.24
CA TRP A 417 -23.86 -11.49 2.00
C TRP A 417 -22.69 -12.46 2.09
N ASP A 418 -22.89 -13.74 1.79
CA ASP A 418 -21.78 -14.67 1.71
C ASP A 418 -21.84 -15.54 0.46
N TRP A 419 -20.65 -15.92 -0.03
CA TRP A 419 -20.50 -16.90 -1.09
C TRP A 419 -19.76 -18.11 -0.56
N ASP A 420 -20.53 -19.18 -0.34
CA ASP A 420 -20.03 -20.43 0.18
C ASP A 420 -19.79 -21.46 -0.93
N LEU A 421 -18.51 -21.65 -1.28
CA LEU A 421 -18.12 -22.58 -2.34
C LEU A 421 -18.33 -24.05 -1.97
N SER A 422 -18.63 -24.38 -0.71
CA SER A 422 -19.09 -25.72 -0.33
C SER A 422 -20.56 -25.97 -0.69
N VAL A 423 -21.37 -24.91 -0.82
CA VAL A 423 -22.80 -24.97 -1.14
C VAL A 423 -23.04 -24.76 -2.63
N SER A 424 -22.41 -23.74 -3.23
CA SER A 424 -22.60 -23.42 -4.65
C SER A 424 -21.30 -22.92 -5.28
N GLN A 425 -20.95 -23.45 -6.45
CA GLN A 425 -19.89 -22.91 -7.28
C GLN A 425 -20.30 -21.62 -8.02
N ALA A 426 -21.60 -21.37 -8.18
CA ALA A 426 -22.07 -20.12 -8.78
C ALA A 426 -22.11 -19.02 -7.71
N MET A 427 -21.53 -17.87 -8.02
CA MET A 427 -21.59 -16.69 -7.17
C MET A 427 -23.06 -16.23 -7.03
N PRO A 428 -23.56 -16.00 -5.79
CA PRO A 428 -24.88 -15.44 -5.57
C PRO A 428 -25.02 -14.05 -6.23
N PRO A 429 -26.24 -13.61 -6.59
CA PRO A 429 -26.45 -12.25 -7.07
C PRO A 429 -25.99 -11.24 -6.02
N LEU A 430 -25.42 -10.11 -6.49
CA LEU A 430 -24.98 -9.04 -5.60
C LEU A 430 -26.16 -8.45 -4.81
N PRO A 431 -25.95 -7.93 -3.59
CA PRO A 431 -27.00 -7.29 -2.81
C PRO A 431 -27.68 -6.15 -3.57
N ILE A 432 -29.00 -6.00 -3.39
CA ILE A 432 -29.79 -4.95 -4.06
C ILE A 432 -29.26 -3.56 -3.71
N ARG A 433 -29.02 -2.73 -4.74
CA ARG A 433 -28.60 -1.33 -4.59
C ARG A 433 -29.80 -0.47 -4.18
N VAL A 434 -29.66 0.28 -3.09
CA VAL A 434 -30.66 1.26 -2.62
C VAL A 434 -30.15 2.66 -2.92
N VAL A 435 -30.85 3.38 -3.79
CA VAL A 435 -30.57 4.80 -4.05
C VAL A 435 -31.17 5.62 -2.92
N ARG A 436 -30.35 6.01 -1.93
CA ARG A 436 -30.76 7.00 -0.93
C ARG A 436 -30.81 8.35 -1.63
N LYS A 437 -32.01 8.87 -1.88
CA LYS A 437 -32.18 10.26 -2.35
C LYS A 437 -31.61 11.15 -1.25
N GLY A 438 -30.46 11.79 -1.52
CA GLY A 438 -29.92 12.81 -0.64
C GLY A 438 -30.96 13.91 -0.46
N GLY A 439 -31.38 14.14 0.79
CA GLY A 439 -32.28 15.23 1.13
C GLY A 439 -31.62 16.57 0.79
N LEU A 440 -32.07 17.16 -0.31
CA LEU A 440 -32.05 18.60 -0.49
C LEU A 440 -33.38 19.11 0.04
N THR A 441 -33.40 19.49 1.30
CA THR A 441 -34.37 20.45 1.86
C THR A 441 -33.59 21.59 2.44
#